data_AF-A0A7V8X3K8-F1
#
_entry.id   AF-A0A7V8X3K8-F1
#
_cell.length_a   1.000
_cell.length_b   1.000
_cell.length_c   1.000
_cell.angle_alpha   90.00
_cell.angle_beta   90.00
_cell.angle_gamma   90.00
#
_symmetry.space_group_name_H-M   'P 1'
#
loop_
_entity.id
_entity.type
_entity.pdbx_description
1 polymer ?
#
loop_
_entity_poly.entity_id
_entity_poly.type
_entity_poly.pdbx_seq_one_letter_code
_entity_poly.pdbx_strand_id
1 'polypeptide(L)' 'MIGAVRSVELHLPARLPFDDGALFGFLGWRSVRGVEAFDGETYRRTLRLPGGPATVALSADGDGVRCA' A
#
# COMPACT_ATOMS: atom_id res chain seq x y z
N MET A 1 -12.43 5.70 -24.32
CA MET A 1 -12.52 6.69 -23.22
C MET A 1 -11.57 6.27 -22.12
N ILE A 2 -10.61 7.12 -21.76
CA ILE A 2 -9.90 6.98 -20.49
C ILE A 2 -10.89 7.34 -19.36
N GLY A 3 -11.17 6.41 -18.46
CA GLY A 3 -11.98 6.73 -17.27
C GLY A 3 -11.24 7.73 -16.38
N ALA A 4 -11.99 8.62 -15.71
CA ALA A 4 -11.38 9.53 -14.73
C ALA A 4 -10.76 8.73 -13.58
N VAL A 5 -9.49 9.03 -13.25
CA VAL A 5 -8.81 8.44 -12.09
C VAL A 5 -9.51 8.95 -10.83
N ARG A 6 -9.90 8.03 -9.96
CA ARG A 6 -10.44 8.35 -8.64
C ARG A 6 -9.48 7.82 -7.60
N SER A 7 -9.09 8.67 -6.66
CA SER A 7 -8.30 8.29 -5.49
C SER A 7 -9.17 8.34 -4.24
N VAL A 8 -8.77 7.56 -3.24
CA VAL A 8 -9.33 7.58 -1.90
C VAL A 8 -8.14 7.50 -0.96
N GLU A 9 -8.03 8.46 -0.04
CA GLU A 9 -7.03 8.42 1.02
C GLU A 9 -7.66 7.83 2.28
N LEU A 10 -6.98 6.87 2.90
CA LEU A 10 -7.43 6.20 4.11
C LEU A 10 -6.30 6.17 5.13
N HIS A 11 -6.65 6.36 6.40
CA HIS A 11 -5.84 5.91 7.52
C HIS A 11 -6.42 4.60 8.03
N LEU A 12 -5.59 3.56 8.07
CA LEU A 12 -5.94 2.21 8.52
C LEU A 12 -5.33 2.00 9.93
N PRO A 13 -6.10 2.20 11.01
CA PRO A 13 -5.57 2.06 12.36
C PRO A 13 -5.19 0.61 12.67
N ALA A 14 -4.06 0.41 13.35
CA ALA A 14 -3.58 -0.89 13.77
C ALA A 14 -3.82 -1.12 15.26
N ARG A 15 -3.99 -2.40 15.65
CA ARG A 15 -3.92 -2.76 17.07
C ARG A 15 -2.46 -2.85 17.49
N LEU A 16 -2.11 -2.15 18.55
CA LEU A 16 -0.75 -2.13 19.09
C LEU A 16 -0.50 -3.34 20.02
N PRO A 17 0.73 -3.89 20.03
CA PRO A 17 1.90 -3.43 19.28
C PRO A 17 1.84 -3.80 17.79
N PHE A 18 2.26 -2.87 16.93
CA PHE A 18 2.34 -3.02 15.48
C PHE A 18 3.75 -2.62 15.02
N ASP A 19 4.50 -3.59 14.49
CA ASP A 19 5.86 -3.39 13.98
C ASP A 19 5.79 -3.12 12.47
N ASP A 20 5.65 -1.85 12.12
CA ASP A 20 5.56 -1.35 10.76
C ASP A 20 6.87 -1.57 9.98
N GLY A 21 8.03 -1.34 10.61
CA GLY A 21 9.35 -1.54 10.03
C GLY A 21 9.57 -2.99 9.59
N ALA A 22 9.25 -3.96 10.46
CA ALA A 22 9.33 -5.38 10.10
C ALA A 22 8.34 -5.74 8.98
N LEU A 23 7.12 -5.21 9.02
CA LEU A 23 6.11 -5.46 7.98
C LEU A 23 6.56 -4.95 6.61
N PHE A 24 6.90 -3.67 6.49
CA PHE A 24 7.29 -3.07 5.21
C PHE A 24 8.64 -3.60 4.72
N GLY A 25 9.58 -3.90 5.62
CA GLY A 25 10.83 -4.58 5.29
C GLY A 25 10.59 -5.96 4.68
N PHE A 26 9.69 -6.76 5.28
CA PHE A 26 9.31 -8.07 4.75
C PHE A 26 8.62 -7.98 3.37
N LEU A 27 7.67 -7.04 3.21
CA LEU A 27 6.96 -6.83 1.95
C LEU A 27 7.90 -6.34 0.84
N GLY A 28 8.79 -5.41 1.15
CA GLY A 28 9.79 -4.91 0.21
C GLY A 28 10.72 -6.02 -0.27
N TRP A 29 11.25 -6.83 0.66
CA TRP A 29 12.15 -7.94 0.34
C TRP A 29 11.50 -9.01 -0.55
N ARG A 30 10.18 -9.17 -0.49
CA ARG A 30 9.41 -10.15 -1.26
C ARG A 30 8.69 -9.57 -2.49
N SER A 31 8.94 -8.31 -2.83
CA SER A 31 8.22 -7.62 -3.90
C SER A 31 8.28 -8.38 -5.23
N VAL A 32 7.10 -8.60 -5.83
CA VAL A 32 6.99 -9.21 -7.16
C VAL A 32 7.22 -8.17 -8.25
N ARG A 33 8.30 -8.32 -9.02
CA ARG A 33 8.65 -7.40 -10.13
C ARG A 33 7.47 -7.24 -11.11
N GLY A 34 7.08 -6.00 -11.34
CA GLY A 34 5.98 -5.63 -12.25
C GLY A 34 4.59 -5.67 -11.62
N VAL A 35 4.46 -6.11 -10.37
CA VAL A 35 3.19 -6.12 -9.62
C VAL A 35 3.29 -5.28 -8.35
N GLU A 36 4.45 -5.32 -7.70
CA GLU A 36 4.73 -4.71 -6.41
C GLU A 36 6.05 -3.92 -6.49
N ALA A 37 6.15 -2.85 -5.70
CA ALA A 37 7.35 -2.03 -5.59
C ALA A 37 7.47 -1.47 -4.16
N PHE A 38 8.69 -1.34 -3.66
CA PHE A 38 8.99 -0.67 -2.40
C PHE A 38 10.18 0.24 -2.60
N ASP A 39 10.04 1.52 -2.24
CA ASP A 39 11.10 2.54 -2.38
C ASP A 39 11.87 2.81 -1.07
N GLY A 40 11.57 2.04 -0.02
CA GLY A 40 12.13 2.24 1.32
C GLY A 40 11.16 2.89 2.29
N GLU A 41 10.11 3.56 1.79
CA GLU A 41 9.10 4.25 2.61
C GLU A 41 7.68 3.81 2.25
N THR A 42 7.40 3.65 0.96
CA THR A 42 6.07 3.38 0.42
C THR A 42 6.04 2.08 -0.37
N TYR A 43 5.23 1.13 0.08
CA TYR A 43 4.94 -0.09 -0.63
C TYR A 43 3.76 0.10 -1.57
N ARG A 44 3.92 -0.20 -2.85
CA ARG A 44 2.90 -0.09 -3.89
C ARG A 44 2.58 -1.44 -4.49
N ARG A 45 1.30 -1.70 -4.75
CA ARG A 45 0.88 -2.87 -5.53
C ARG A 45 -0.38 -2.63 -6.35
N THR A 46 -0.56 -3.43 -7.39
CA THR A 46 -1.83 -3.51 -8.11
C THR A 46 -2.84 -4.38 -7.37
N LEU A 47 -4.12 -4.01 -7.41
CA LEU A 47 -5.28 -4.73 -6.89
C LEU A 47 -6.27 -5.01 -8.02
N ARG A 48 -6.97 -6.14 -7.94
CA ARG A 48 -8.14 -6.44 -8.79
C ARG A 48 -9.39 -6.11 -7.98
N LEU A 49 -10.11 -5.05 -8.36
CA LEU A 49 -11.35 -4.64 -7.69
C LEU A 49 -12.55 -4.86 -8.62
N PRO A 50 -13.80 -4.91 -8.08
CA PRO A 50 -15.00 -5.03 -8.93
C PRO A 50 -15.12 -3.93 -9.99
N GLY A 51 -14.59 -2.73 -9.71
CA GLY A 51 -14.56 -1.59 -10.64
C GLY A 51 -13.39 -1.59 -11.63
N GLY A 52 -12.55 -2.62 -11.64
CA GLY A 52 -11.34 -2.70 -12.46
C GLY A 52 -10.05 -2.70 -11.65
N PRO A 53 -8.88 -2.71 -12.32
CA PRO A 53 -7.59 -2.66 -11.65
C PRO A 53 -7.37 -1.30 -10.98
N ALA A 54 -6.74 -1.32 -9.81
CA ALA A 54 -6.31 -0.12 -9.08
C ALA A 54 -4.89 -0.31 -8.53
N THR A 55 -4.24 0.79 -8.19
CA THR A 55 -2.97 0.78 -7.45
C THR A 55 -3.24 1.28 -6.04
N VAL A 56 -2.58 0.67 -5.06
CA VAL A 56 -2.53 1.17 -3.69
C VAL A 56 -1.10 1.57 -3.35
N ALA A 57 -0.91 2.64 -2.60
CA ALA A 57 0.35 2.98 -1.97
C ALA A 57 0.17 2.99 -0.44
N LEU A 58 1.03 2.28 0.27
CA LEU A 58 0.94 2.06 1.71
C LEU A 58 2.24 2.51 2.37
N SER A 59 2.14 3.28 3.45
CA SER A 59 3.27 3.68 4.28
C SER A 59 2.91 3.59 5.76
N ALA A 60 3.93 3.47 6.61
CA ALA A 60 3.78 3.60 8.05
C ALA A 60 3.16 4.95 8.43
N ASP A 61 2.31 4.96 9.45
CA ASP A 61 1.66 6.17 9.96
C ASP A 61 1.46 6.08 11.47
N GLY A 62 2.53 5.91 12.24
CA GLY A 62 2.57 5.98 13.71
C GLY A 62 1.75 4.90 14.44
N ASP A 63 0.42 5.01 14.41
CA ASP A 63 -0.56 4.09 14.98
C ASP A 63 -1.27 3.21 13.93
N GLY A 64 -0.86 3.30 12.67
CA GLY A 64 -1.46 2.53 11.59
C GLY A 64 -0.71 2.59 10.26
N VAL A 65 -1.48 2.48 9.18
CA VAL A 65 -1.00 2.54 7.80
C VAL A 65 -1.75 3.63 7.05
N ARG A 66 -1.02 4.54 6.43
CA ARG A 66 -1.57 5.47 5.44
C ARG A 66 -1.70 4.78 4.10
N CYS A 67 -2.84 4.98 3.46
CA CYS A 67 -3.13 4.55 2.10
C CYS A 67 -3.43 5.78 1.25
N ALA A 68 -2.54 6.14 0.33
CA ALA A 68 -2.62 7.37 -0.49
C ALA A 68 -2.31 7.10 -1.97
#